data_AF-A0A178AVE5-F1
#
_entry.id   AF-A0A178AVE5-F1
#
_cell.length_a   1.000
_cell.length_b   1.000
_cell.length_c   1.000
_cell.angle_alpha   90.00
_cell.angle_beta   90.00
_cell.angle_gamma   90.00
#
_symmetry.space_group_name_H-M   'P 1'
#
loop_
_entity.id
_entity.type
_entity.pdbx_description
1 polymer ?
#
loop_
_entity_poly.entity_id
_entity_poly.type
_entity_poly.pdbx_seq_one_letter_code
_entity_poly.pdbx_strand_id
1 'polypeptide(L)'
;MEEETVSRPPPDEAKVEARAVGGNSIVMEMRRSRIIRRQCEEKSYQRTFVSISKDWNLQFANMMQAKLPRELRDMVYNYLTGPNTESPLYIAEEMAQGRTRYITTERTNLCLEVDPATYGQFHFFCPEYVGTTTALEIVQCLYETMIDEQVLAVSTEDLHAFLSEDPFCVGFSPAKHVQELNIYCEVARYRTLRSGHVQPWMPPCGSKLCNILPVDQARLKADLGNLALLVEDKKDFTLQVLLIQNNVRISILEEILETLREVRNTFLGAGADVQITWEFDDFDPEFGNHMSYRCNFQVSVNGFFDMPREEWQKNFVDHVMRPVMLISSIYGRGQRLSSATKTRGKIDSFHLNL
;
A
#
# COMPACT_ATOMS: atom_id res chain seq x y z
N MET A 1 -0.67 -38.41 -77.27
CA MET A 1 -1.16 -38.55 -75.89
C MET A 1 -0.41 -39.70 -75.25
N GLU A 2 0.72 -39.37 -74.65
CA GLU A 2 1.41 -40.18 -73.64
C GLU A 2 1.90 -39.15 -72.62
N GLU A 3 1.34 -39.19 -71.40
CA GLU A 3 1.73 -38.30 -70.29
C GLU A 3 2.74 -39.05 -69.41
N GLU A 4 3.98 -38.55 -69.39
CA GLU A 4 5.02 -38.93 -68.43
C GLU A 4 4.70 -38.32 -67.06
N THR A 5 4.42 -39.18 -66.08
CA THR A 5 4.27 -38.79 -64.67
C THR A 5 5.63 -38.80 -63.97
N VAL A 6 6.17 -37.60 -63.74
CA VAL A 6 7.36 -37.36 -62.92
C VAL A 6 6.99 -37.50 -61.43
N SER A 7 7.60 -38.48 -60.76
CA SER A 7 7.50 -38.70 -59.31
C SER A 7 8.29 -37.64 -58.54
N ARG A 8 7.61 -36.87 -57.67
CA ARG A 8 8.25 -35.99 -56.68
C ARG A 8 8.49 -36.76 -55.38
N PRO A 9 9.66 -36.59 -54.72
CA PRO A 9 9.89 -37.18 -53.40
C PRO A 9 9.05 -36.44 -52.33
N PRO A 10 8.70 -37.13 -51.23
CA PRO A 10 7.89 -36.54 -50.17
C PRO A 10 8.68 -35.48 -49.37
N PRO A 11 7.99 -34.49 -48.78
CA PRO A 11 8.63 -33.42 -48.03
C PRO A 11 9.21 -33.92 -46.70
N ASP A 12 10.40 -33.43 -46.36
CA ASP A 12 11.14 -33.70 -45.13
C ASP A 12 10.26 -33.65 -43.86
N GLU A 13 10.11 -34.80 -43.21
CA GLU A 13 9.48 -34.99 -41.89
C GLU A 13 10.29 -34.35 -40.73
N ALA A 14 11.43 -33.72 -41.01
CA ALA A 14 12.35 -33.21 -39.99
C ALA A 14 11.95 -31.86 -39.34
N LYS A 15 10.81 -31.25 -39.68
CA LYS A 15 10.41 -29.93 -39.15
C LYS A 15 9.17 -29.91 -38.25
N VAL A 16 8.54 -31.05 -37.96
CA VAL A 16 7.34 -31.09 -37.10
C VAL A 16 7.63 -31.49 -35.65
N GLU A 17 8.76 -32.14 -35.36
CA GLU A 17 9.05 -32.64 -34.01
C GLU A 17 9.53 -31.57 -33.00
N ALA A 18 10.08 -30.44 -33.45
CA ALA A 18 10.61 -29.43 -32.52
C ALA A 18 9.53 -28.59 -31.79
N ARG A 19 8.25 -28.65 -32.21
CA ARG A 19 7.14 -27.91 -31.55
C ARG A 19 6.31 -28.75 -30.57
N ALA A 20 6.44 -30.09 -30.59
CA ALA A 20 5.63 -30.97 -29.74
C ALA A 20 6.27 -31.26 -28.36
N VAL A 21 7.58 -31.04 -28.21
CA VAL A 21 8.32 -31.44 -27.00
C VAL A 21 8.11 -30.45 -25.83
N GLY A 22 7.89 -29.16 -26.10
CA GLY A 22 7.67 -28.15 -25.05
C GLY A 22 6.27 -28.17 -24.42
N GLY A 23 5.22 -28.41 -25.22
CA GLY A 23 3.83 -28.37 -24.75
C GLY A 23 3.43 -29.56 -23.87
N ASN A 24 3.98 -30.75 -24.15
CA ASN A 24 3.68 -31.95 -23.37
C ASN A 24 4.33 -31.94 -21.99
N SER A 25 5.50 -31.29 -21.82
CA SER A 25 6.15 -31.16 -20.51
C SER A 25 5.31 -30.33 -19.55
N ILE A 26 4.83 -29.15 -19.98
CA ILE A 26 4.02 -28.26 -19.12
C ILE A 26 2.66 -28.90 -18.79
N VAL A 27 2.01 -29.54 -19.76
CA VAL A 27 0.71 -30.21 -19.54
C VAL A 27 0.85 -31.42 -18.61
N MET A 28 1.95 -32.17 -18.69
CA MET A 28 2.27 -33.27 -17.77
C MET A 28 2.62 -32.76 -16.37
N GLU A 29 3.35 -31.65 -16.27
CA GLU A 29 3.65 -30.98 -14.99
C GLU A 29 2.35 -30.51 -14.31
N MET A 30 1.46 -29.85 -15.06
CA MET A 30 0.15 -29.41 -14.56
C MET A 30 -0.76 -30.58 -14.16
N ARG A 31 -0.74 -31.70 -14.90
CA ARG A 31 -1.48 -32.93 -14.51
C ARG A 31 -0.89 -33.55 -13.25
N ARG A 32 0.44 -33.59 -13.12
CA ARG A 32 1.12 -34.02 -11.88
C ARG A 32 0.71 -33.13 -10.71
N SER A 33 0.75 -31.81 -10.86
CA SER A 33 0.32 -30.87 -9.84
C SER A 33 -1.13 -31.08 -9.41
N ARG A 34 -2.05 -31.41 -10.34
CA ARG A 34 -3.46 -31.69 -9.99
C ARG A 34 -3.65 -33.01 -9.23
N ILE A 35 -2.93 -34.07 -9.60
CA ILE A 35 -2.99 -35.37 -8.92
C ILE A 35 -2.38 -35.25 -7.52
N ILE A 36 -1.24 -34.58 -7.42
CA ILE A 36 -0.59 -34.23 -6.15
C ILE A 36 -1.56 -33.43 -5.26
N ARG A 37 -2.21 -32.39 -5.80
CA ARG A 37 -3.16 -31.54 -5.04
C ARG A 37 -4.34 -32.33 -4.46
N ARG A 38 -4.86 -33.33 -5.18
CA ARG A 38 -5.90 -34.26 -4.69
C ARG A 38 -5.39 -35.23 -3.62
N GLN A 39 -4.12 -35.59 -3.65
CA GLN A 39 -3.50 -36.46 -2.64
C GLN A 39 -3.05 -35.70 -1.39
N CYS A 40 -2.88 -34.37 -1.48
CA CYS A 40 -2.47 -33.50 -0.36
C CYS A 40 -3.57 -33.16 0.66
N GLU A 41 -4.82 -33.62 0.47
CA GLU A 41 -5.89 -33.41 1.46
C GLU A 41 -5.66 -34.21 2.77
N GLU A 42 -4.74 -35.17 2.76
CA GLU A 42 -4.21 -35.83 3.96
C GLU A 42 -3.05 -35.03 4.59
N LYS A 43 -3.23 -34.60 5.85
CA LYS A 43 -2.27 -33.79 6.64
C LYS A 43 -0.82 -34.35 6.70
N SER A 44 -0.60 -35.63 6.39
CA SER A 44 0.75 -36.22 6.36
C SER A 44 1.54 -35.82 5.10
N TYR A 45 0.87 -35.60 3.96
CA TYR A 45 1.52 -35.21 2.70
C TYR A 45 1.96 -33.76 2.69
N GLN A 46 1.22 -32.87 3.36
CA GLN A 46 1.57 -31.45 3.45
C GLN A 46 3.00 -31.25 3.98
N ARG A 47 3.42 -32.04 5.00
CA ARG A 47 4.78 -31.95 5.54
C ARG A 47 5.86 -32.32 4.52
N THR A 48 5.62 -33.37 3.73
CA THR A 48 6.57 -33.82 2.70
C THR A 48 6.67 -32.82 1.54
N PHE A 49 5.54 -32.28 1.07
CA PHE A 49 5.54 -31.30 -0.02
C PHE A 49 6.19 -29.98 0.37
N VAL A 50 5.98 -29.51 1.60
CA VAL A 50 6.64 -28.30 2.12
C VAL A 50 8.16 -28.48 2.11
N SER A 51 8.66 -29.61 2.62
CA SER A 51 10.11 -29.88 2.63
C SER A 51 10.68 -29.89 1.22
N ILE A 52 10.05 -30.62 0.29
CA ILE A 52 10.49 -30.68 -1.11
C ILE A 52 10.46 -29.29 -1.76
N SER A 53 9.41 -28.49 -1.48
CA SER A 53 9.30 -27.12 -1.98
C SER A 53 10.41 -26.23 -1.45
N LYS A 54 10.71 -26.28 -0.14
CA LYS A 54 11.83 -25.53 0.46
C LYS A 54 13.16 -25.90 -0.18
N ASP A 55 13.46 -27.19 -0.28
CA ASP A 55 14.71 -27.67 -0.85
C ASP A 55 14.87 -27.25 -2.31
N TRP A 56 13.81 -27.37 -3.10
CA TRP A 56 13.82 -26.98 -4.51
C TRP A 56 14.01 -25.47 -4.69
N ASN A 57 13.25 -24.65 -3.96
CA ASN A 57 13.37 -23.18 -4.04
C ASN A 57 14.77 -22.72 -3.58
N LEU A 58 15.33 -23.37 -2.56
CA LEU A 58 16.64 -23.00 -2.02
C LEU A 58 17.74 -23.34 -3.02
N GLN A 59 17.67 -24.51 -3.65
CA GLN A 59 18.59 -24.88 -4.73
C GLN A 59 18.49 -23.91 -5.91
N PHE A 60 17.27 -23.55 -6.32
CA PHE A 60 17.05 -22.60 -7.39
C PHE A 60 17.62 -21.21 -7.05
N ALA A 61 17.35 -20.69 -5.85
CA ALA A 61 17.88 -19.42 -5.38
C ALA A 61 19.43 -19.41 -5.34
N ASN A 62 20.04 -20.49 -4.83
CA ASN A 62 21.50 -20.65 -4.83
C ASN A 62 22.07 -20.68 -6.26
N MET A 63 21.38 -21.34 -7.19
CA MET A 63 21.78 -21.34 -8.60
C MET A 63 21.67 -19.94 -9.22
N MET A 64 20.64 -19.17 -8.91
CA MET A 64 20.51 -17.78 -9.37
C MET A 64 21.66 -16.92 -8.81
N GLN A 65 21.92 -16.99 -7.51
CA GLN A 65 23.03 -16.26 -6.86
C GLN A 65 24.39 -16.60 -7.49
N ALA A 66 24.63 -17.87 -7.81
CA ALA A 66 25.91 -18.32 -8.37
C ALA A 66 26.10 -17.99 -9.85
N LYS A 67 25.03 -17.88 -10.63
CA LYS A 67 25.10 -17.77 -12.10
C LYS A 67 24.74 -16.41 -12.67
N LEU A 68 23.92 -15.64 -11.95
CA LEU A 68 23.41 -14.36 -12.42
C LEU A 68 24.10 -13.23 -11.67
N PRO A 69 24.56 -12.17 -12.36
CA PRO A 69 24.95 -10.93 -11.71
C PRO A 69 23.74 -10.26 -11.04
N ARG A 70 24.00 -9.34 -10.11
CA ARG A 70 22.97 -8.69 -9.28
C ARG A 70 21.86 -8.06 -10.13
N GLU A 71 22.22 -7.36 -11.19
CA GLU A 71 21.30 -6.63 -12.06
C GLU A 71 20.28 -7.56 -12.74
N LEU A 72 20.71 -8.77 -13.15
CA LEU A 72 19.79 -9.75 -13.73
C LEU A 72 18.91 -10.43 -12.66
N ARG A 73 19.39 -10.53 -11.41
CA ARG A 73 18.56 -11.00 -10.31
C ARG A 73 17.49 -9.97 -9.95
N ASP A 74 17.84 -8.69 -9.93
CA ASP A 74 16.89 -7.60 -9.67
C ASP A 74 15.76 -7.56 -10.72
N MET A 75 16.04 -7.90 -11.98
CA MET A 75 14.97 -8.09 -12.98
C MET A 75 13.99 -9.21 -12.60
N VAL A 76 14.48 -10.33 -12.04
CA VAL A 76 13.63 -11.42 -11.56
C VAL A 76 12.85 -10.97 -10.33
N TYR A 77 13.50 -10.27 -9.39
CA TYR A 77 12.87 -9.78 -8.17
C TYR A 77 11.78 -8.76 -8.49
N ASN A 78 12.05 -7.78 -9.36
CA ASN A 78 11.05 -6.84 -9.87
C ASN A 78 9.87 -7.55 -10.55
N TYR A 79 10.09 -8.67 -11.23
CA TYR A 79 8.97 -9.45 -11.78
C TYR A 79 8.12 -10.10 -10.67
N LEU A 80 8.75 -10.55 -9.58
CA LEU A 80 8.06 -11.15 -8.44
C LEU A 80 7.31 -10.12 -7.59
N THR A 81 7.89 -8.93 -7.41
CA THR A 81 7.40 -7.85 -6.52
C THR A 81 6.63 -6.74 -7.24
N GLY A 82 6.72 -6.68 -8.57
CA GLY A 82 6.17 -5.60 -9.37
C GLY A 82 4.66 -5.67 -9.61
N PRO A 83 4.08 -4.65 -10.25
CA PRO A 83 2.63 -4.49 -10.42
C PRO A 83 1.96 -5.57 -11.28
N ASN A 84 2.75 -6.32 -12.06
CA ASN A 84 2.23 -7.43 -12.88
C ASN A 84 1.75 -8.62 -12.04
N THR A 85 2.15 -8.68 -10.77
CA THR A 85 1.56 -9.57 -9.79
C THR A 85 0.60 -8.68 -8.96
N GLU A 86 -0.71 -8.76 -9.22
CA GLU A 86 -1.70 -7.91 -8.51
C GLU A 86 -1.76 -8.19 -6.99
N SER A 87 -1.21 -9.34 -6.55
CA SER A 87 -1.30 -9.83 -5.18
C SER A 87 -0.15 -9.37 -4.26
N PRO A 88 1.12 -9.28 -4.71
CA PRO A 88 2.24 -8.92 -3.84
C PRO A 88 2.25 -7.49 -3.34
N LEU A 89 1.84 -6.48 -4.11
CA LEU A 89 1.93 -5.10 -3.63
C LEU A 89 1.02 -4.84 -2.42
N TYR A 90 -0.22 -5.31 -2.45
CA TYR A 90 -1.15 -5.13 -1.31
C TYR A 90 -0.69 -5.87 -0.05
N ILE A 91 -0.19 -7.10 -0.23
CA ILE A 91 0.25 -7.93 0.90
C ILE A 91 1.60 -7.44 1.42
N ALA A 92 2.49 -7.01 0.53
CA ALA A 92 3.74 -6.37 0.88
C ALA A 92 3.52 -5.04 1.60
N GLU A 93 2.51 -4.25 1.22
CA GLU A 93 2.14 -3.03 1.90
C GLU A 93 1.69 -3.34 3.34
N GLU A 94 0.76 -4.27 3.52
CA GLU A 94 0.28 -4.70 4.84
C GLU A 94 1.40 -5.32 5.70
N MET A 95 2.34 -6.03 5.07
CA MET A 95 3.50 -6.60 5.76
C MET A 95 4.52 -5.53 6.12
N ALA A 96 4.85 -4.63 5.20
CA ALA A 96 5.76 -3.52 5.41
C ALA A 96 5.24 -2.60 6.52
N GLN A 97 3.93 -2.35 6.57
CA GLN A 97 3.29 -1.55 7.62
C GLN A 97 3.25 -2.26 8.98
N GLY A 98 3.71 -3.52 9.10
CA GLY A 98 3.67 -4.28 10.35
C GLY A 98 2.27 -4.64 10.83
N ARG A 99 1.22 -4.33 10.04
CA ARG A 99 -0.17 -4.74 10.29
C ARG A 99 -0.31 -6.25 10.29
N THR A 100 0.63 -6.92 9.63
CA THR A 100 0.63 -8.36 9.52
C THR A 100 1.97 -8.97 9.87
N ARG A 101 2.04 -9.54 11.07
CA ARG A 101 3.15 -10.39 11.52
C ARG A 101 3.00 -11.79 10.93
N TYR A 102 3.12 -11.91 9.60
CA TYR A 102 2.95 -13.18 8.91
C TYR A 102 4.18 -14.09 8.96
N ILE A 103 5.35 -13.57 9.32
CA ILE A 103 6.60 -14.33 9.30
C ILE A 103 7.12 -14.47 10.73
N THR A 104 6.61 -15.46 11.45
CA THR A 104 7.24 -15.91 12.71
C THR A 104 8.06 -17.16 12.43
N THR A 105 9.31 -17.15 12.88
CA THR A 105 10.26 -18.26 12.78
C THR A 105 9.85 -19.50 13.60
N GLU A 106 8.82 -19.42 14.44
CA GLU A 106 8.37 -20.54 15.29
C GLU A 106 7.13 -21.29 14.77
N ARG A 107 6.51 -20.89 13.65
CA ARG A 107 5.46 -21.69 13.01
C ARG A 107 5.58 -21.66 11.50
N THR A 108 6.25 -22.67 10.97
CA THR A 108 6.33 -23.11 9.55
C THR A 108 4.98 -23.34 8.84
N ASN A 109 3.87 -22.81 9.36
CA ASN A 109 2.51 -23.03 8.86
C ASN A 109 1.84 -21.76 8.34
N LEU A 110 2.44 -20.58 8.41
CA LEU A 110 1.71 -19.36 8.04
C LEU A 110 1.48 -19.24 6.52
N CYS A 111 2.40 -19.75 5.69
CA CYS A 111 2.14 -19.92 4.25
C CYS A 111 1.08 -20.99 3.92
N LEU A 112 0.59 -21.74 4.92
CA LEU A 112 -0.41 -22.81 4.77
C LEU A 112 -1.72 -22.56 5.52
N GLU A 113 -1.73 -21.73 6.56
CA GLU A 113 -2.91 -21.46 7.39
C GLU A 113 -3.76 -20.30 6.85
N VAL A 114 -3.16 -19.35 6.13
CA VAL A 114 -3.91 -18.37 5.34
C VAL A 114 -4.24 -19.00 4.00
N ASP A 115 -5.47 -18.78 3.50
CA ASP A 115 -6.01 -19.42 2.29
C ASP A 115 -4.91 -19.56 1.20
N PRO A 116 -4.48 -20.80 0.88
CA PRO A 116 -3.43 -21.04 -0.12
C PRO A 116 -3.77 -20.46 -1.49
N ALA A 117 -5.05 -20.23 -1.78
CA ALA A 117 -5.49 -19.56 -2.99
C ALA A 117 -5.12 -18.06 -3.03
N THR A 118 -4.99 -17.44 -1.86
CA THR A 118 -4.75 -16.00 -1.70
C THR A 118 -3.30 -15.67 -1.30
N TYR A 119 -2.63 -16.52 -0.50
CA TYR A 119 -1.32 -16.19 0.09
C TYR A 119 -0.21 -17.22 -0.17
N GLY A 120 -0.49 -18.31 -0.91
CA GLY A 120 0.52 -19.34 -1.23
C GLY A 120 1.65 -18.87 -2.16
N GLN A 121 1.65 -17.61 -2.58
CA GLN A 121 2.58 -17.07 -3.59
C GLN A 121 3.84 -16.41 -2.98
N PHE A 122 3.94 -16.27 -1.65
CA PHE A 122 4.95 -15.42 -1.00
C PHE A 122 6.17 -16.13 -0.45
N HIS A 123 6.39 -17.40 -0.79
CA HIS A 123 7.53 -18.19 -0.29
C HIS A 123 8.89 -17.54 -0.60
N PHE A 124 8.96 -16.72 -1.64
CA PHE A 124 10.20 -16.05 -2.03
C PHE A 124 10.66 -14.97 -1.04
N PHE A 125 9.80 -14.49 -0.12
CA PHE A 125 10.21 -13.63 0.99
C PHE A 125 10.75 -14.41 2.19
N CYS A 126 10.56 -15.74 2.25
CA CYS A 126 10.91 -16.54 3.41
C CYS A 126 12.35 -17.09 3.30
N PRO A 127 13.25 -16.77 4.26
CA PRO A 127 14.61 -17.29 4.27
C PRO A 127 14.72 -18.82 4.21
N GLU A 128 13.75 -19.54 4.77
CA GLU A 128 13.72 -21.01 4.74
C GLU A 128 13.53 -21.60 3.34
N TYR A 129 12.98 -20.82 2.40
CA TYR A 129 12.74 -21.26 1.02
C TYR A 129 13.82 -20.79 0.06
N VAL A 130 14.38 -19.59 0.23
CA VAL A 130 15.32 -19.00 -0.75
C VAL A 130 16.70 -18.67 -0.18
N GLY A 131 16.90 -18.86 1.13
CA GLY A 131 18.08 -18.44 1.86
C GLY A 131 18.04 -16.96 2.25
N THR A 132 18.69 -16.61 3.35
CA THR A 132 18.67 -15.24 3.92
C THR A 132 19.17 -14.20 2.93
N THR A 133 20.26 -14.47 2.20
CA THR A 133 20.81 -13.53 1.21
C THR A 133 19.80 -13.21 0.13
N THR A 134 19.22 -14.23 -0.52
CA THR A 134 18.21 -14.02 -1.58
C THR A 134 16.95 -13.35 -1.04
N ALA A 135 16.48 -13.74 0.16
CA ALA A 135 15.30 -13.14 0.77
C ALA A 135 15.53 -11.65 1.05
N LEU A 136 16.69 -11.27 1.62
CA LEU A 136 17.07 -9.89 1.85
C LEU A 136 17.11 -9.09 0.54
N GLU A 137 17.73 -9.66 -0.48
CA GLU A 137 17.81 -9.09 -1.82
C GLU A 137 16.43 -8.81 -2.44
N ILE A 138 15.47 -9.72 -2.25
CA ILE A 138 14.08 -9.57 -2.73
C ILE A 138 13.33 -8.51 -1.91
N VAL A 139 13.50 -8.50 -0.58
CA VAL A 139 12.87 -7.49 0.29
C VAL A 139 13.39 -6.09 -0.06
N GLN A 140 14.69 -5.92 -0.31
CA GLN A 140 15.24 -4.66 -0.80
C GLN A 140 14.55 -4.19 -2.09
N CYS A 141 14.48 -5.08 -3.08
CA CYS A 141 13.84 -4.82 -4.37
C CYS A 141 12.34 -4.46 -4.22
N LEU A 142 11.64 -5.10 -3.27
CA LEU A 142 10.25 -4.78 -2.95
C LEU A 142 10.11 -3.34 -2.45
N TYR A 143 10.92 -2.91 -1.47
CA TYR A 143 10.86 -1.54 -0.96
C TYR A 143 11.20 -0.51 -2.03
N GLU A 144 12.21 -0.76 -2.85
CA GLU A 144 12.54 0.08 -4.01
C GLU A 144 11.35 0.20 -4.98
N THR A 145 10.72 -0.93 -5.34
CA THR A 145 9.54 -0.95 -6.21
C THR A 145 8.37 -0.16 -5.62
N MET A 146 8.07 -0.34 -4.33
CA MET A 146 6.96 0.35 -3.67
C MET A 146 7.17 1.86 -3.59
N ILE A 147 8.42 2.30 -3.47
CA ILE A 147 8.79 3.72 -3.51
C ILE A 147 8.64 4.26 -4.93
N ASP A 148 9.23 3.61 -5.92
CA ASP A 148 9.22 4.05 -7.32
C ASP A 148 7.79 4.17 -7.89
N GLU A 149 6.91 3.23 -7.52
CA GLU A 149 5.51 3.22 -7.95
C GLU A 149 4.60 4.12 -7.08
N GLN A 150 5.16 4.83 -6.08
CA GLN A 150 4.44 5.67 -5.11
C GLN A 150 3.32 4.92 -4.38
N VAL A 151 3.44 3.59 -4.27
CA VAL A 151 2.47 2.72 -3.60
C VAL A 151 2.66 2.79 -2.09
N LEU A 152 3.86 3.14 -1.62
CA LEU A 152 4.19 3.13 -0.19
C LEU A 152 3.58 4.31 0.58
N ALA A 153 2.31 4.15 0.91
CA ALA A 153 1.47 5.04 1.68
C ALA A 153 1.39 4.56 3.13
N VAL A 154 2.13 5.15 4.06
CA VAL A 154 2.14 4.67 5.45
C VAL A 154 1.19 5.49 6.31
N SER A 155 0.27 4.83 7.00
CA SER A 155 -0.56 5.51 7.99
C SER A 155 0.31 5.96 9.16
N THR A 156 -0.07 7.07 9.80
CA THR A 156 0.67 7.55 10.97
C THR A 156 0.72 6.56 12.14
N GLU A 157 -0.28 5.67 12.25
CA GLU A 157 -0.34 4.62 13.28
C GLU A 157 0.67 3.48 13.02
N ASP A 158 0.95 3.21 11.74
CA ASP A 158 1.85 2.12 11.31
C ASP A 158 3.30 2.56 11.14
N LEU A 159 3.55 3.88 11.19
CA LEU A 159 4.83 4.51 10.89
C LEU A 159 5.99 3.93 11.70
N HIS A 160 5.77 3.71 13.00
CA HIS A 160 6.80 3.15 13.87
C HIS A 160 7.12 1.70 13.46
N ALA A 161 6.10 0.86 13.27
CA ALA A 161 6.30 -0.53 12.87
C ALA A 161 7.02 -0.60 11.51
N PHE A 162 6.58 0.20 10.55
CA PHE A 162 7.17 0.28 9.22
C PHE A 162 8.67 0.63 9.24
N LEU A 163 9.09 1.62 10.04
CA LEU A 163 10.49 2.07 10.05
C LEU A 163 11.40 1.22 10.94
N SER A 164 10.87 0.62 12.01
CA SER A 164 11.67 -0.01 13.06
C SER A 164 11.62 -1.53 13.10
N GLU A 165 10.58 -2.16 12.54
CA GLU A 165 10.45 -3.62 12.52
C GLU A 165 11.03 -4.19 11.21
N ASP A 166 11.54 -5.42 11.29
CA ASP A 166 11.84 -6.25 10.11
C ASP A 166 10.75 -7.32 10.01
N PRO A 167 9.62 -7.01 9.35
CA PRO A 167 8.48 -7.93 9.27
C PRO A 167 8.82 -9.22 8.50
N PHE A 168 9.91 -9.22 7.72
CA PHE A 168 10.37 -10.35 6.94
C PHE A 168 11.40 -11.21 7.68
N CYS A 169 11.97 -10.71 8.79
CA CYS A 169 13.01 -11.37 9.58
C CYS A 169 14.23 -11.78 8.72
N VAL A 170 14.59 -10.93 7.75
CA VAL A 170 15.71 -11.13 6.82
C VAL A 170 16.97 -10.33 7.20
N GLY A 171 16.91 -9.55 8.28
CA GLY A 171 17.91 -8.56 8.67
C GLY A 171 17.80 -7.24 7.92
N PHE A 172 16.63 -6.92 7.36
CA PHE A 172 16.40 -5.66 6.64
C PHE A 172 16.04 -4.53 7.61
N SER A 173 16.57 -3.32 7.37
CA SER A 173 16.28 -2.14 8.18
C SER A 173 15.65 -1.07 7.29
N PRO A 174 14.31 -0.95 7.27
CA PRO A 174 13.60 0.00 6.40
C PRO A 174 14.09 1.44 6.58
N ALA A 175 14.26 1.88 7.83
CA ALA A 175 14.77 3.22 8.19
C ALA A 175 16.09 3.62 7.52
N LYS A 176 16.93 2.67 7.10
CA LYS A 176 18.22 2.92 6.45
C LYS A 176 18.16 2.95 4.93
N HIS A 177 17.09 2.44 4.34
CA HIS A 177 16.98 2.22 2.90
C HIS A 177 15.91 3.12 2.26
N VAL A 178 14.89 3.49 3.02
CA VAL A 178 13.84 4.40 2.55
C VAL A 178 14.43 5.80 2.40
N GLN A 179 14.44 6.35 1.18
CA GLN A 179 14.82 7.73 0.89
C GLN A 179 13.61 8.63 0.64
N GLU A 180 12.44 8.02 0.36
CA GLU A 180 11.18 8.73 0.17
C GLU A 180 10.08 8.08 1.02
N LEU A 181 9.30 8.90 1.72
CA LEU A 181 8.22 8.41 2.57
C LEU A 181 6.95 9.24 2.40
N ASN A 182 5.87 8.57 2.02
CA ASN A 182 4.54 9.16 1.87
C ASN A 182 3.68 8.76 3.08
N ILE A 183 3.29 9.74 3.89
CA ILE A 183 2.50 9.54 5.10
C ILE A 183 1.07 9.99 4.88
N TYR A 184 0.12 9.11 5.16
CA TYR A 184 -1.31 9.40 5.11
C TYR A 184 -1.81 9.66 6.52
N CYS A 185 -2.15 10.92 6.79
CA CYS A 185 -2.63 11.36 8.09
C CYS A 185 -4.13 11.63 8.01
N GLU A 186 -4.93 10.63 8.35
CA GLU A 186 -6.37 10.78 8.53
C GLU A 186 -6.66 11.61 9.79
N VAL A 187 -6.93 12.90 9.61
CA VAL A 187 -7.14 13.87 10.70
C VAL A 187 -8.26 13.45 11.65
N ALA A 188 -9.25 12.73 11.16
CA ALA A 188 -10.37 12.24 11.95
C ALA A 188 -9.95 11.22 13.03
N ARG A 189 -8.88 10.43 12.81
CA ARG A 189 -8.39 9.41 13.76
C ARG A 189 -7.74 10.01 15.01
N TYR A 190 -7.28 11.26 14.90
CA TYR A 190 -6.67 12.01 15.99
C TYR A 190 -7.68 12.75 16.85
N ARG A 191 -8.98 12.53 16.71
CA ARG A 191 -9.96 13.21 17.56
C ARG A 191 -10.05 12.52 18.92
N THR A 192 -10.06 13.31 20.00
CA THR A 192 -10.22 12.75 21.36
C THR A 192 -11.53 11.98 21.45
N LEU A 193 -11.48 10.67 21.67
CA LEU A 193 -12.68 9.86 21.89
C LEU A 193 -13.35 10.31 23.19
N ARG A 194 -14.66 10.57 23.17
CA ARG A 194 -15.40 10.79 24.42
C ARG A 194 -15.34 9.52 25.26
N SER A 195 -15.01 9.68 26.55
CA SER A 195 -15.16 8.65 27.57
C SER A 195 -16.57 8.04 27.50
N GLY A 196 -16.68 6.81 27.01
CA GLY A 196 -17.96 6.10 26.80
C GLY A 196 -18.21 5.59 25.39
N HIS A 197 -17.52 6.10 24.36
CA HIS A 197 -17.53 5.55 23.00
C HIS A 197 -16.30 4.66 22.79
N VAL A 198 -16.25 3.52 23.48
CA VAL A 198 -15.06 2.66 23.61
C VAL A 198 -15.05 1.53 22.57
N GLN A 199 -15.17 1.84 21.28
CA GLN A 199 -14.87 0.84 20.26
C GLN A 199 -13.89 1.41 19.22
N PRO A 200 -12.59 1.06 19.35
CA PRO A 200 -11.53 1.42 18.39
C PRO A 200 -11.82 0.99 16.94
N TRP A 201 -12.68 -0.01 16.77
CA TRP A 201 -13.08 -0.60 15.49
C TRP A 201 -14.45 -0.14 14.98
N MET A 202 -15.15 0.75 15.70
CA MET A 202 -16.37 1.33 15.14
C MET A 202 -16.00 2.36 14.07
N PRO A 203 -16.67 2.34 12.89
CA PRO A 203 -16.53 3.40 11.90
C PRO A 203 -16.71 4.75 12.60
N PRO A 204 -15.96 5.80 12.19
CA PRO A 204 -16.05 7.12 12.80
C PRO A 204 -17.52 7.47 12.95
N CYS A 205 -17.96 7.70 14.19
CA CYS A 205 -19.38 7.83 14.45
C CYS A 205 -19.91 8.94 13.55
N GLY A 206 -20.76 8.60 12.55
CA GLY A 206 -21.28 9.56 11.57
C GLY A 206 -22.14 10.67 12.20
N SER A 207 -22.24 10.68 13.53
CA SER A 207 -22.86 11.76 14.27
C SER A 207 -22.05 13.05 14.11
N LYS A 208 -22.77 14.14 13.87
CA LYS A 208 -22.24 15.51 13.84
C LYS A 208 -21.46 15.88 15.10
N LEU A 209 -21.63 15.14 16.21
CA LEU A 209 -20.95 15.36 17.49
C LEU A 209 -19.49 14.89 17.48
N CYS A 210 -19.16 13.79 16.79
CA CYS A 210 -17.77 13.35 16.61
C CYS A 210 -16.94 14.38 15.82
N ASN A 211 -17.59 15.30 15.11
CA ASN A 211 -16.91 16.38 14.41
C ASN A 211 -16.42 17.51 15.32
N ILE A 212 -16.97 17.67 16.54
CA ILE A 212 -16.69 18.81 17.43
C ILE A 212 -15.58 18.53 18.44
N LEU A 213 -14.99 17.34 18.40
CA LEU A 213 -13.99 16.93 19.38
C LEU A 213 -12.62 17.56 19.00
N PRO A 214 -11.85 18.03 20.01
CA PRO A 214 -10.51 18.53 19.78
C PRO A 214 -9.57 17.42 19.28
N VAL A 215 -8.44 17.81 18.71
CA VAL A 215 -7.39 16.87 18.32
C VAL A 215 -6.65 16.42 19.58
N ASP A 216 -6.42 15.12 19.69
CA ASP A 216 -5.46 14.54 20.61
C ASP A 216 -4.03 14.85 20.10
N GLN A 217 -3.59 16.07 20.37
CA GLN A 217 -2.27 16.57 19.97
C GLN A 217 -1.14 15.73 20.56
N ALA A 218 -1.34 15.15 21.75
CA ALA A 218 -0.34 14.30 22.38
C ALA A 218 -0.12 13.02 21.57
N ARG A 219 -1.21 12.38 21.13
CA ARG A 219 -1.14 11.20 20.24
C ARG A 219 -0.53 11.55 18.89
N LEU A 220 -0.99 12.63 18.25
CA LEU A 220 -0.44 13.08 16.97
C LEU A 220 1.06 13.36 17.05
N LYS A 221 1.49 14.05 18.12
CA LYS A 221 2.90 14.32 18.37
C LYS A 221 3.69 13.06 18.67
N ALA A 222 3.13 12.07 19.35
CA ALA A 222 3.79 10.80 19.60
C ALA A 222 4.02 10.02 18.29
N ASP A 223 3.00 9.94 17.43
CA ASP A 223 3.08 9.20 16.17
C ASP A 223 4.06 9.85 15.18
N LEU A 224 3.96 11.17 15.00
CA LEU A 224 4.77 11.90 14.01
C LEU A 224 6.11 12.41 14.56
N GLY A 225 6.19 12.74 15.85
CA GLY A 225 7.40 13.27 16.47
C GLY A 225 8.56 12.27 16.47
N ASN A 226 8.25 10.97 16.49
CA ASN A 226 9.25 9.92 16.39
C ASN A 226 9.85 9.77 14.99
N LEU A 227 9.21 10.32 13.95
CA LEU A 227 9.70 10.20 12.57
C LEU A 227 11.14 10.71 12.42
N ALA A 228 11.46 11.84 13.04
CA ALA A 228 12.80 12.40 12.99
C ALA A 228 13.85 11.56 13.74
N LEU A 229 13.43 10.73 14.69
CA LEU A 229 14.32 9.79 15.39
C LEU A 229 14.51 8.49 14.62
N LEU A 230 13.47 8.05 13.90
CA LEU A 230 13.45 6.79 13.17
C LEU A 230 14.23 6.86 11.85
N VAL A 231 14.15 7.98 11.13
CA VAL A 231 14.90 8.16 9.87
C VAL A 231 16.34 8.55 10.19
N GLU A 232 17.30 7.64 9.98
CA GLU A 232 18.72 7.87 10.31
C GLU A 232 19.36 8.90 9.37
N ASP A 233 19.22 8.71 8.05
CA ASP A 233 19.74 9.62 7.03
C ASP A 233 18.61 10.49 6.48
N LYS A 234 18.69 11.78 6.77
CA LYS A 234 17.69 12.78 6.34
C LYS A 234 18.19 13.62 5.16
N LYS A 235 19.44 13.46 4.76
CA LYS A 235 20.01 14.27 3.70
C LYS A 235 19.43 13.79 2.37
N ASP A 236 18.94 14.73 1.55
CA ASP A 236 18.32 14.42 0.27
C ASP A 236 17.08 13.49 0.39
N PHE A 237 16.52 13.35 1.60
CA PHE A 237 15.32 12.56 1.88
C PHE A 237 14.06 13.31 1.41
N THR A 238 13.09 12.60 0.85
CA THR A 238 11.80 13.18 0.44
C THR A 238 10.69 12.74 1.40
N LEU A 239 10.13 13.68 2.16
CA LEU A 239 9.01 13.43 3.05
C LEU A 239 7.73 14.06 2.47
N GLN A 240 6.74 13.25 2.13
CA GLN A 240 5.42 13.73 1.76
C GLN A 240 4.41 13.39 2.86
N VAL A 241 3.63 14.36 3.30
CA VAL A 241 2.56 14.17 4.29
C VAL A 241 1.25 14.63 3.67
N LEU A 242 0.33 13.68 3.47
CA LEU A 242 -1.03 13.93 3.00
C LEU A 242 -1.99 13.99 4.19
N LEU A 243 -2.46 15.19 4.50
CA LEU A 243 -3.46 15.46 5.53
C LEU A 243 -4.86 15.25 4.95
N ILE A 244 -5.56 14.21 5.37
CA ILE A 244 -6.90 13.88 4.85
C ILE A 244 -7.97 14.33 5.85
N GLN A 245 -8.91 15.16 5.38
CA GLN A 245 -9.97 15.70 6.22
C GLN A 245 -11.34 15.78 5.52
N ASN A 246 -12.31 15.02 6.03
CA ASN A 246 -13.66 14.98 5.46
C ASN A 246 -14.57 16.12 5.95
N ASN A 247 -14.18 16.80 7.02
CA ASN A 247 -14.92 17.93 7.58
C ASN A 247 -13.95 19.07 7.88
N VAL A 248 -13.88 20.04 6.97
CA VAL A 248 -12.87 21.09 7.04
C VAL A 248 -13.10 22.00 8.24
N ARG A 249 -12.10 22.04 9.12
CA ARG A 249 -12.08 22.83 10.35
C ARG A 249 -10.72 23.45 10.51
N ILE A 250 -10.68 24.78 10.43
CA ILE A 250 -9.44 25.56 10.45
C ILE A 250 -8.71 25.37 11.79
N SER A 251 -9.43 25.30 12.90
CA SER A 251 -8.83 25.08 14.22
C SER A 251 -8.09 23.74 14.29
N ILE A 252 -8.67 22.68 13.70
CA ILE A 252 -8.03 21.35 13.65
C ILE A 252 -6.78 21.38 12.78
N LEU A 253 -6.89 22.00 11.59
CA LEU A 253 -5.74 22.14 10.71
C LEU A 253 -4.61 22.92 11.38
N GLU A 254 -4.95 23.97 12.14
CA GLU A 254 -3.97 24.74 12.92
C GLU A 254 -3.22 23.86 13.94
N GLU A 255 -3.95 23.07 14.73
CA GLU A 255 -3.34 22.17 15.73
C GLU A 255 -2.38 21.16 15.09
N ILE A 256 -2.74 20.66 13.89
CA ILE A 256 -1.91 19.75 13.11
C ILE A 256 -0.68 20.45 12.55
N LEU A 257 -0.85 21.62 11.95
CA LEU A 257 0.27 22.41 11.41
C LEU A 257 1.27 22.77 12.51
N GLU A 258 0.79 23.11 13.71
CA GLU A 258 1.69 23.38 14.84
C GLU A 258 2.44 22.12 15.28
N THR A 259 1.79 20.96 15.30
CA THR A 259 2.44 19.67 15.62
C THR A 259 3.48 19.29 14.57
N LEU A 260 3.17 19.49 13.29
CA LEU A 260 4.05 19.17 12.16
C LEU A 260 5.20 20.16 12.00
N ARG A 261 5.12 21.36 12.57
CA ARG A 261 6.12 22.42 12.44
C ARG A 261 7.51 21.94 12.90
N GLU A 262 7.56 21.26 14.05
CA GLU A 262 8.81 20.72 14.59
C GLU A 262 9.40 19.64 13.67
N VAL A 263 8.56 18.71 13.20
CA VAL A 263 8.96 17.63 12.28
C VAL A 263 9.47 18.22 10.96
N ARG A 264 8.70 19.09 10.31
CA ARG A 264 9.07 19.78 9.07
C ARG A 264 10.41 20.48 9.20
N ASN A 265 10.58 21.31 10.22
CA ASN A 265 11.79 22.09 10.40
C ASN A 265 13.02 21.20 10.67
N THR A 266 12.82 20.07 11.35
CA THR A 266 13.90 19.09 11.59
C THR A 266 14.38 18.45 10.29
N PHE A 267 13.45 18.04 9.40
CA PHE A 267 13.78 17.45 8.11
C PHE A 267 14.39 18.48 7.15
N LEU A 268 13.77 19.67 7.01
CA LEU A 268 14.32 20.76 6.19
C LEU A 268 15.72 21.18 6.64
N GLY A 269 15.93 21.30 7.97
CA GLY A 269 17.24 21.64 8.53
C GLY A 269 18.33 20.61 8.25
N ALA A 270 17.95 19.36 7.98
CA ALA A 270 18.86 18.29 7.59
C ALA A 270 19.07 18.18 6.06
N GLY A 271 18.42 19.03 5.26
CA GLY A 271 18.51 19.03 3.80
C GLY A 271 17.54 18.09 3.09
N ALA A 272 16.46 17.68 3.76
CA ALA A 272 15.36 16.92 3.14
C ALA A 272 14.45 17.84 2.29
N ASP A 273 13.77 17.27 1.30
CA ASP A 273 12.58 17.86 0.69
C ASP A 273 11.34 17.46 1.49
N VAL A 274 10.52 18.44 1.88
CA VAL A 274 9.32 18.19 2.70
C VAL A 274 8.12 18.80 2.03
N GLN A 275 7.15 17.95 1.69
CA GLN A 275 5.89 18.36 1.09
C GLN A 275 4.71 17.98 1.97
N ILE A 276 3.97 18.98 2.44
CA ILE A 276 2.75 18.76 3.20
C ILE A 276 1.58 19.25 2.36
N THR A 277 0.69 18.33 2.04
CA THR A 277 -0.50 18.55 1.21
C THR A 277 -1.73 18.26 2.05
N TRP A 278 -2.75 19.10 1.91
CA TRP A 278 -4.05 18.88 2.51
C TRP A 278 -5.04 18.44 1.43
N GLU A 279 -5.82 17.42 1.73
CA GLU A 279 -6.85 16.86 0.87
C GLU A 279 -8.21 16.87 1.57
N PHE A 280 -9.20 17.44 0.87
CA PHE A 280 -10.60 17.26 1.23
C PHE A 280 -11.10 15.92 0.66
N ASP A 281 -11.47 15.01 1.56
CA ASP A 281 -12.06 13.72 1.19
C ASP A 281 -13.56 13.72 1.52
N ASP A 282 -14.41 13.81 0.49
CA ASP A 282 -15.87 13.72 0.63
C ASP A 282 -16.35 12.26 0.73
N PHE A 283 -15.54 11.38 1.33
CA PHE A 283 -15.89 9.97 1.50
C PHE A 283 -17.16 9.84 2.32
N ASP A 284 -18.23 9.45 1.64
CA ASP A 284 -19.47 9.01 2.24
C ASP A 284 -19.40 7.50 2.49
N PRO A 285 -19.27 7.07 3.77
CA PRO A 285 -19.20 5.66 4.11
C PRO A 285 -20.45 4.88 3.71
N GLU A 286 -21.59 5.53 3.45
CA GLU A 286 -22.84 4.85 3.04
C GLU A 286 -22.77 4.30 1.60
N PHE A 287 -21.87 4.80 0.75
CA PHE A 287 -21.79 4.42 -0.66
C PHE A 287 -20.78 3.31 -0.99
N GLY A 288 -20.22 2.66 0.03
CA GLY A 288 -19.46 1.40 -0.05
C GLY A 288 -18.56 1.25 -1.29
N ASN A 289 -17.28 1.59 -1.19
CA ASN A 289 -16.20 1.31 -2.17
C ASN A 289 -16.44 1.68 -3.65
N HIS A 290 -17.56 2.31 -4.04
CA HIS A 290 -17.77 2.74 -5.40
C HIS A 290 -16.96 4.02 -5.67
N MET A 291 -15.70 3.81 -6.07
CA MET A 291 -14.62 4.76 -6.40
C MET A 291 -14.95 5.91 -7.38
N SER A 292 -16.17 6.10 -7.88
CA SER A 292 -16.36 6.81 -9.15
C SER A 292 -16.48 8.34 -9.09
N TYR A 293 -16.53 8.99 -7.93
CA TYR A 293 -16.57 10.46 -7.86
C TYR A 293 -15.81 11.05 -6.67
N ARG A 294 -14.55 10.64 -6.48
CA ARG A 294 -13.65 11.34 -5.57
C ARG A 294 -13.32 12.72 -6.15
N CYS A 295 -14.00 13.76 -5.66
CA CYS A 295 -13.58 15.14 -5.88
C CYS A 295 -12.44 15.46 -4.91
N ASN A 296 -11.24 14.97 -5.20
CA ASN A 296 -10.07 15.25 -4.38
C ASN A 296 -9.63 16.69 -4.63
N PHE A 297 -9.99 17.59 -3.73
CA PHE A 297 -9.44 18.93 -3.72
C PHE A 297 -8.18 18.91 -2.87
N GLN A 298 -7.02 19.01 -3.52
CA GLN A 298 -5.71 19.00 -2.88
C GLN A 298 -5.08 20.40 -2.92
N VAL A 299 -4.47 20.81 -1.80
CA VAL A 299 -3.75 22.08 -1.69
C VAL A 299 -2.46 21.86 -0.90
N SER A 300 -1.34 22.32 -1.46
CA SER A 300 -0.09 22.37 -0.70
C SER A 300 -0.22 23.38 0.44
N VAL A 301 0.10 22.95 1.66
CA VAL A 301 0.05 23.79 2.87
C VAL A 301 1.43 24.20 3.36
N ASN A 302 2.49 23.88 2.60
CA ASN A 302 3.88 24.20 2.94
C ASN A 302 4.08 25.69 3.26
N GLY A 303 3.46 26.59 2.49
CA GLY A 303 3.57 28.03 2.72
C GLY A 303 2.90 28.51 4.01
N PHE A 304 1.95 27.75 4.57
CA PHE A 304 1.23 28.15 5.78
C PHE A 304 2.08 28.06 7.04
N PHE A 305 3.10 27.20 7.04
CA PHE A 305 4.03 27.09 8.17
C PHE A 305 4.77 28.40 8.42
N ASP A 306 5.11 29.15 7.37
CA ASP A 306 5.95 30.33 7.48
C ASP A 306 5.13 31.64 7.49
N MET A 307 3.80 31.55 7.38
CA MET A 307 2.87 32.69 7.44
C MET A 307 2.36 32.97 8.85
N PRO A 308 2.10 34.24 9.21
CA PRO A 308 1.34 34.58 10.41
C PRO A 308 -0.01 33.87 10.46
N ARG A 309 -0.44 33.50 11.67
CA ARG A 309 -1.67 32.72 11.89
C ARG A 309 -2.89 33.31 11.17
N GLU A 310 -3.14 34.59 11.39
CA GLU A 310 -4.31 35.29 10.84
C GLU A 310 -4.28 35.32 9.31
N GLU A 311 -3.10 35.43 8.72
CA GLU A 311 -2.92 35.53 7.27
C GLU A 311 -3.16 34.18 6.58
N TRP A 312 -2.55 33.09 7.07
CA TRP A 312 -2.79 31.78 6.45
C TRP A 312 -4.22 31.31 6.64
N GLN A 313 -4.85 31.59 7.79
CA GLN A 313 -6.26 31.25 8.01
C GLN A 313 -7.17 31.95 7.00
N LYS A 314 -6.94 33.24 6.77
CA LYS A 314 -7.67 34.01 5.76
C LYS A 314 -7.43 33.44 4.35
N ASN A 315 -6.17 33.18 3.99
CA ASN A 315 -5.81 32.60 2.69
C ASN A 315 -6.46 31.23 2.48
N PHE A 316 -6.49 30.39 3.51
CA PHE A 316 -7.16 29.09 3.47
C PHE A 316 -8.66 29.23 3.25
N VAL A 317 -9.32 30.16 3.95
CA VAL A 317 -10.76 30.42 3.74
C VAL A 317 -11.02 30.90 2.31
N ASP A 318 -10.26 31.87 1.85
CA ASP A 318 -10.49 32.54 0.57
C ASP A 318 -10.19 31.63 -0.63
N HIS A 319 -9.15 30.80 -0.55
CA HIS A 319 -8.63 30.02 -1.67
C HIS A 319 -8.89 28.52 -1.60
N VAL A 320 -9.19 27.97 -0.43
CA VAL A 320 -9.43 26.53 -0.25
C VAL A 320 -10.90 26.29 0.07
N MET A 321 -11.41 26.92 1.12
CA MET A 321 -12.78 26.66 1.60
C MET A 321 -13.86 27.14 0.63
N ARG A 322 -13.70 28.32 0.03
CA ARG A 322 -14.69 28.83 -0.94
C ARG A 322 -14.86 27.89 -2.15
N PRO A 323 -13.79 27.43 -2.83
CA PRO A 323 -13.90 26.41 -3.87
C PRO A 323 -14.54 25.11 -3.40
N VAL A 324 -14.11 24.56 -2.25
CA VAL A 324 -14.69 23.33 -1.69
C VAL A 324 -16.19 23.49 -1.46
N MET A 325 -16.64 24.59 -0.86
CA MET A 325 -18.06 24.85 -0.64
C MET A 325 -18.84 25.00 -1.96
N LEU A 326 -18.25 25.65 -2.98
CA LEU A 326 -18.87 25.77 -4.29
C LEU A 326 -19.07 24.40 -4.93
N ILE A 327 -18.03 23.55 -4.91
CA ILE A 327 -18.05 22.17 -5.39
C ILE A 327 -19.14 21.37 -4.65
N SER A 328 -19.08 21.31 -3.32
CA SER A 328 -20.09 20.60 -2.51
C SER A 328 -21.51 21.10 -2.76
N SER A 329 -21.70 22.40 -3.05
CA SER A 329 -23.02 22.95 -3.38
C SER A 329 -23.54 22.50 -4.75
N ILE A 330 -22.66 22.30 -5.73
CA ILE A 330 -23.01 21.80 -7.07
C ILE A 330 -23.40 20.33 -6.98
N TYR A 331 -22.58 19.51 -6.32
CA TYR A 331 -22.84 18.07 -6.15
C TYR A 331 -24.01 17.79 -5.21
N GLY A 332 -24.13 18.50 -4.10
CA GLY A 332 -25.25 18.40 -3.19
C GLY A 332 -26.59 18.80 -3.82
N ARG A 333 -26.60 19.75 -4.78
CA ARG A 333 -27.79 20.04 -5.60
C ARG A 333 -28.07 18.95 -6.62
N GLY A 334 -27.05 18.37 -7.27
CA GLY A 334 -27.21 17.24 -8.19
C GLY A 334 -27.78 15.99 -7.52
N GLN A 335 -27.32 15.65 -6.32
CA GLN A 335 -27.83 14.54 -5.52
C GLN A 335 -29.23 14.81 -4.96
N ARG A 336 -29.53 16.05 -4.54
CA ARG A 336 -30.90 16.43 -4.17
C ARG A 336 -31.84 16.39 -5.37
N LEU A 337 -31.38 16.68 -6.58
CA LEU A 337 -32.21 16.56 -7.79
C LEU A 337 -32.44 15.10 -8.19
N SER A 338 -31.46 14.21 -8.03
CA SER A 338 -31.64 12.76 -8.31
C SER A 338 -32.52 12.06 -7.28
N SER A 339 -32.46 12.47 -6.00
CA SER A 339 -33.31 11.98 -4.92
C SER A 339 -34.69 12.66 -4.87
N ALA A 340 -34.81 13.93 -5.27
CA ALA A 340 -36.11 14.63 -5.40
C ALA A 340 -36.95 14.13 -6.58
N THR A 341 -36.38 13.41 -7.55
CA THR A 341 -37.17 12.59 -8.48
C THR A 341 -37.88 11.41 -7.81
N LYS A 342 -37.62 11.11 -6.52
CA LYS A 342 -38.32 10.08 -5.74
C LYS A 342 -39.18 10.61 -4.60
N THR A 343 -38.98 11.83 -4.11
CA THR A 343 -39.82 12.34 -3.00
C THR A 343 -39.85 13.87 -2.97
N ARG A 344 -41.05 14.45 -3.19
CA ARG A 344 -41.35 15.88 -3.02
C ARG A 344 -41.42 16.24 -1.53
N GLY A 345 -40.55 17.12 -1.03
CA GLY A 345 -40.76 17.76 0.28
C GLY A 345 -39.58 18.58 0.83
N LYS A 346 -39.75 19.92 0.79
CA LYS A 346 -39.12 21.04 1.55
C LYS A 346 -37.59 21.11 1.74
N ILE A 347 -37.06 22.30 1.42
CA ILE A 347 -35.66 22.73 1.53
C ILE A 347 -35.54 23.65 2.76
N ASP A 348 -34.70 23.29 3.73
CA ASP A 348 -34.29 24.16 4.84
C ASP A 348 -32.86 24.71 4.61
N SER A 349 -32.68 25.98 5.02
CA SER A 349 -31.47 26.80 4.90
C SER A 349 -30.41 26.48 5.97
N PHE A 350 -29.13 26.46 5.58
CA PHE A 350 -28.00 26.32 6.51
C PHE A 350 -27.64 27.66 7.17
N HIS A 351 -27.48 27.65 8.50
CA HIS A 351 -26.82 28.71 9.27
C HIS A 351 -25.34 28.37 9.47
N LEU A 352 -24.47 29.34 9.17
CA LEU A 352 -23.05 29.32 9.52
C LEU A 352 -22.87 29.99 10.89
N ASN A 353 -22.23 29.28 11.84
CA ASN A 353 -21.55 29.93 12.96
C ASN A 353 -20.07 30.00 12.58
N LEU A 354 -19.60 31.22 12.32
CA LEU A 354 -18.19 31.57 12.18
C LEU A 354 -17.51 31.58 13.55
#